data_AF-A0A662V3E3-F1
#
_entry.id   AF-A0A662V3E3-F1
#
_cell.length_a   1.000
_cell.length_b   1.000
_cell.length_c   1.000
_cell.angle_alpha   90.00
_cell.angle_beta   90.00
_cell.angle_gamma   90.00
#
_symmetry.space_group_name_H-M   'P 1'
#
loop_
_entity.id
_entity.type
_entity.pdbx_description
1 polymer ?
#
loop_
_entity_poly.entity_id
_entity_poly.type
_entity_poly.pdbx_seq_one_letter_code
_entity_poly.pdbx_strand_id
1 'polypeptide(L)' 'MGDREERKGKYTTVSIPVTLYNRIKELIKDTGFTSVSQFVTYILREVIASMEKEKLESETISEEDKERIIEKLKKLGYL' A
#
# COMPACT_ATOMS: atom_id res chain seq x y z
N MET A 1 -35.36 24.19 -5.56
CA MET A 1 -34.72 23.26 -6.51
C MET A 1 -33.66 22.54 -5.71
N GLY A 2 -34.05 21.39 -5.15
CA GLY A 2 -33.35 20.72 -4.06
C GLY A 2 -32.05 20.03 -4.46
N ASP A 3 -31.20 19.86 -3.44
CA ASP A 3 -30.24 18.78 -3.25
C ASP A 3 -29.66 18.13 -4.51
N ARG A 4 -28.50 18.62 -4.93
CA ARG A 4 -27.54 17.84 -5.71
C ARG A 4 -26.11 18.00 -5.21
N GLU A 5 -25.93 18.13 -3.89
CA GLU A 5 -24.66 17.85 -3.22
C GLU A 5 -24.52 16.34 -2.96
N GLU A 6 -24.67 15.53 -4.01
CA GLU A 6 -24.36 14.11 -3.94
C GLU A 6 -22.84 13.93 -3.90
N ARG A 7 -22.32 13.78 -2.68
CA ARG A 7 -21.05 13.10 -2.31
C ARG A 7 -19.94 13.21 -3.37
N LYS A 8 -19.36 14.39 -3.55
CA LYS A 8 -18.07 14.50 -4.25
C LYS A 8 -16.99 13.82 -3.41
N GLY A 9 -16.82 12.51 -3.61
CA GLY A 9 -15.60 11.82 -3.21
C GLY A 9 -14.41 12.62 -3.73
N LYS A 10 -13.43 12.89 -2.88
CA LYS A 10 -12.23 13.64 -3.24
C LYS A 10 -11.37 12.77 -4.16
N TYR A 11 -11.71 12.74 -5.45
CA TYR A 11 -10.92 12.04 -6.47
C TYR A 11 -9.87 12.98 -7.03
N THR A 12 -8.65 12.49 -7.17
CA THR A 12 -7.55 13.18 -7.83
C THR A 12 -7.20 12.44 -9.12
N THR A 13 -6.90 13.18 -10.18
CA THR A 13 -6.46 12.60 -11.46
C THR A 13 -4.94 12.43 -11.45
N VAL A 14 -4.46 11.27 -11.88
CA VAL A 14 -3.04 10.98 -12.05
C VAL A 14 -2.77 10.70 -13.52
N SER A 15 -1.82 11.41 -14.11
CA SER A 15 -1.40 11.16 -15.49
C SER A 15 -0.44 9.98 -15.53
N ILE A 16 -0.75 9.00 -16.36
CA ILE A 16 0.02 7.76 -16.53
C ILE A 16 0.36 7.61 -18.01
N PRO A 17 1.58 7.19 -18.39
CA PRO A 17 1.90 6.92 -19.79
C PRO A 17 0.89 5.96 -20.43
N VAL A 18 0.47 6.27 -21.65
CA VAL A 18 -0.54 5.48 -22.40
C VAL A 18 -0.10 4.03 -22.54
N THR A 19 1.20 3.78 -22.70
CA THR A 19 1.78 2.43 -22.76
C THR A 19 1.53 1.63 -21.49
N LEU A 20 1.70 2.25 -20.32
CA LEU A 20 1.47 1.62 -19.03
C LEU A 20 -0.03 1.42 -18.77
N TYR A 21 -0.85 2.42 -19.10
CA TYR A 21 -2.31 2.30 -19.04
C TYR A 21 -2.82 1.11 -19.86
N ASN A 22 -2.36 0.96 -21.10
CA ASN A 22 -2.77 -0.14 -21.98
C ASN A 22 -2.35 -1.50 -21.41
N ARG A 23 -1.12 -1.61 -20.90
CA ARG A 23 -0.66 -2.84 -20.23
C ARG A 23 -1.53 -3.20 -19.03
N ILE A 24 -1.84 -2.24 -18.18
CA ILE A 24 -2.70 -2.46 -17.01
C ILE A 24 -4.11 -2.86 -17.48
N LYS A 25 -4.64 -2.18 -18.51
CA LYS A 25 -5.95 -2.49 -19.08
C LYS A 25 -6.03 -3.93 -19.57
N GLU A 26 -5.01 -4.43 -20.28
CA GLU A 26 -4.95 -5.83 -20.69
C GLU A 26 -4.84 -6.77 -19.48
N LEU A 27 -4.02 -6.42 -18.49
CA LEU A 27 -3.80 -7.24 -17.30
C LEU A 27 -5.08 -7.41 -16.47
N ILE A 28 -5.94 -6.39 -16.39
CA ILE A 28 -7.17 -6.44 -15.61
C ILE A 28 -8.36 -7.07 -16.36
N LYS A 29 -8.25 -7.37 -17.67
CA LYS A 29 -9.38 -7.90 -18.47
C LYS A 29 -9.97 -9.19 -17.91
N ASP A 30 -9.11 -10.07 -17.41
CA ASP A 30 -9.50 -11.38 -16.86
C ASP A 30 -9.62 -11.36 -15.33
N THR A 31 -9.66 -10.18 -14.73
CA THR A 31 -9.74 -9.98 -13.29
C THR A 31 -11.11 -9.44 -12.89
N GLY A 32 -11.41 -9.44 -11.58
CA GLY A 32 -12.64 -8.83 -11.05
C GLY A 32 -12.66 -7.29 -11.06
N PHE A 33 -11.63 -6.62 -11.59
CA PHE A 33 -11.55 -5.17 -11.58
C PHE A 33 -12.35 -4.54 -12.73
N THR A 34 -13.27 -3.65 -12.40
CA THR A 34 -14.13 -2.96 -13.38
C THR A 34 -13.47 -1.76 -14.06
N SER A 35 -12.33 -1.27 -13.55
CA SER A 35 -11.59 -0.16 -14.14
C SER A 35 -10.12 -0.13 -13.73
N VAL A 36 -9.28 0.51 -14.56
CA VAL A 36 -7.87 0.77 -14.27
C VAL A 36 -7.72 1.59 -12.98
N SER A 37 -8.60 2.57 -12.75
CA SER A 37 -8.57 3.39 -11.53
C SER A 37 -8.80 2.57 -10.25
N GLN A 38 -9.71 1.59 -10.29
CA GLN A 38 -9.94 0.67 -9.17
C GLN A 38 -8.71 -0.18 -8.88
N PHE A 39 -8.10 -0.75 -9.92
CA PHE A 39 -6.88 -1.54 -9.79
C PHE A 39 -5.72 -0.72 -9.22
N VAL A 40 -5.48 0.48 -9.75
CA VAL A 40 -4.43 1.38 -9.25
C VAL A 40 -4.69 1.77 -7.80
N THR A 41 -5.94 2.08 -7.43
CA THR A 41 -6.30 2.42 -6.04
C THR A 41 -6.03 1.25 -5.09
N TYR A 42 -6.36 0.02 -5.50
CA TYR A 42 -6.10 -1.19 -4.72
C TYR A 42 -4.59 -1.37 -4.48
N ILE A 43 -3.79 -1.34 -5.54
CA ILE A 43 -2.33 -1.50 -5.45
C ILE A 43 -1.70 -0.40 -4.60
N LEU A 44 -2.08 0.86 -4.80
CA LEU A 44 -1.54 1.97 -4.00
C LEU A 44 -1.86 1.79 -2.51
N ARG A 45 -3.06 1.32 -2.16
CA ARG A 45 -3.42 1.05 -0.77
C ARG A 45 -2.57 -0.07 -0.17
N GLU A 46 -2.34 -1.15 -0.91
CA GLU A 46 -1.54 -2.28 -0.45
C GLU A 46 -0.06 -1.89 -0.25
N VAL A 47 0.50 -1.12 -1.19
CA VAL A 47 1.87 -0.61 -1.11
C VAL A 47 2.03 0.35 0.06
N ILE A 48 1.12 1.30 0.24
CA ILE A 48 1.17 2.24 1.38
C ILE A 48 1.03 1.48 2.70
N ALA A 49 0.09 0.55 2.82
CA ALA A 49 -0.08 -0.23 4.04
C ALA A 49 1.17 -1.06 4.38
N SER A 50 1.85 -1.61 3.37
CA SER A 50 3.10 -2.34 3.56
C SER A 50 4.24 -1.43 3.99
N MET A 51 4.37 -0.25 3.37
CA MET A 51 5.37 0.76 3.74
C MET A 51 5.11 1.33 5.13
N GLU A 52 3.87 1.61 5.49
CA GLU A 52 3.50 2.06 6.83
C GLU A 52 3.79 0.99 7.87
N LYS A 53 3.50 -0.28 7.57
CA LYS A 53 3.81 -1.39 8.47
C LYS A 53 5.31 -1.56 8.67
N GLU A 54 6.10 -1.53 7.59
CA GLU A 54 7.55 -1.61 7.65
C GLU A 54 8.14 -0.42 8.39
N LYS A 55 7.61 0.79 8.14
CA LYS A 55 8.02 2.00 8.86
C LYS A 55 7.66 1.90 10.35
N LEU A 56 6.46 1.42 10.69
CA LEU A 56 6.04 1.18 12.07
C LEU A 56 6.90 0.09 12.73
N GLU A 57 7.19 -1.02 12.07
CA GLU A 57 8.08 -2.09 12.56
C GLU A 57 9.52 -1.57 12.74
N SER A 58 10.00 -0.70 11.84
CA SER A 58 11.32 -0.06 11.96
C SER A 58 11.38 1.03 13.03
N GLU A 59 10.28 1.77 13.28
CA GLU A 59 10.17 2.79 14.32
C GLU A 59 9.85 2.18 15.69
N THR A 60 9.15 1.04 15.75
CA THR A 60 8.78 0.33 17.00
C THR A 60 9.85 -0.63 17.46
N ILE A 61 10.67 -1.17 16.55
CA ILE A 61 11.86 -1.94 16.89
C ILE A 61 13.07 -1.02 16.63
N SER A 62 13.34 -0.13 17.59
CA SER A 62 14.58 0.64 17.61
C SER A 62 15.78 -0.30 17.44
N GLU A 63 16.83 0.14 16.74
CA GLU A 63 18.07 -0.64 16.60
C GLU A 63 18.59 -1.08 17.99
N GLU A 64 18.40 -0.27 19.04
CA GLU A 64 18.68 -0.65 20.43
C GLU A 64 17.84 -1.84 20.93
N ASP A 65 16.55 -1.90 20.57
CA ASP A 65 15.70 -3.02 20.96
C ASP A 65 16.04 -4.29 20.19
N LYS A 66 16.50 -4.18 18.93
CA LYS A 66 17.07 -5.33 18.20
C LYS A 66 18.30 -5.88 18.92
N GLU A 67 19.24 -5.02 19.33
CA GLU A 67 20.44 -5.45 20.07
C GLU A 67 20.07 -6.12 21.40
N ARG A 68 19.10 -5.56 22.14
CA ARG A 68 18.62 -6.16 23.40
C ARG A 68 17.95 -7.51 23.20
N ILE A 69 17.19 -7.68 22.12
CA ILE A 69 16.57 -8.97 21.76
C ILE A 69 17.64 -9.99 21.38
N ILE A 70 18.64 -9.60 20.57
CA ILE A 70 19.75 -10.47 20.16
C ILE A 70 20.58 -10.90 21.38
N GLU A 71 20.91 -9.98 22.29
CA GLU A 71 21.60 -10.30 23.55
C GLU A 71 20.81 -11.28 24.42
N LYS A 72 19.49 -11.09 24.54
CA LYS A 72 18.61 -12.01 25.28
C LYS A 72 18.58 -13.39 24.64
N LEU A 73 18.49 -13.48 23.32
CA LEU A 73 18.49 -14.75 22.59
C LEU A 73 19.83 -15.50 22.75
N LYS A 74 20.97 -14.80 22.70
CA LYS A 74 22.30 -15.37 23.00
C LYS A 74 22.40 -15.90 24.43
N LYS A 75 21.90 -15.14 25.41
CA LYS A 75 21.88 -15.56 26.84
C LYS A 75 21.00 -16.78 27.09
N LEU A 76 19.96 -16.96 26.27
CA LEU A 76 19.05 -18.09 26.33
C LEU A 76 19.51 -19.29 25.47
N GLY A 77 20.61 -19.17 24.72
CA GLY A 77 21.19 -20.27 23.94
C GLY A 77 20.47 -20.58 22.62
N TYR A 78 19.70 -19.64 22.09
CA TYR A 78 19.02 -19.79 20.79
C TYR A 78 19.89 -19.36 19.58
N LEU A 79 21.09 -18.83 19.84
CA LEU A 79 22.12 -18.35 18.91
C LEU A 79 23.48 -18.83 19.40
#